data_AF-A0A9X4RKP4-F1
#
_entry.id   AF-A0A9X4RKP4-F1
#
_cell.length_a   1.000
_cell.length_b   1.000
_cell.length_c   1.000
_cell.angle_alpha   90.00
_cell.angle_beta   90.00
_cell.angle_gamma   90.00
#
_symmetry.space_group_name_H-M   'P 1'
#
loop_
_entity.id
_entity.type
_entity.pdbx_description
1 polymer ?
#
loop_
_entity_poly.entity_id
_entity_poly.type
_entity_poly.pdbx_seq_one_letter_code
_entity_poly.pdbx_strand_id
1 'polypeptide(L)'
;MSVFLPSLKKSGILDQIHMTICNVGSRKLVSQDDYASQGWQIFIPNLSIYGFDADADACDAANAELETRQINWKEIHIPLVLGKSIEERTLYVTKDPMCSSLYPPNEPYLARLAELPELVNLDFSFEVDTITLDQFCQDEGISEIDFLQIDVQGADLDVLEGAKNILSHSTLAVQIEVEFSHLYTNQPLFADVDTFLRKYDFTLFDLSKSYRIPRSCSPICSTVRAGQLLWGDAFYFCDLIREDIDRKLKSPSRMLKLACIADIMNFPDYSLEILEYLTLEYGKDPNYNFADNIIEGLAQFPDLVRDGLSSLPVIKRIRDHATNLDLFS
;
A
#
# COMPACT_ATOMS: atom_id res chain seq x y z
N MET A 1 -8.39 8.06 -10.21
CA MET A 1 -8.35 9.47 -9.76
C MET A 1 -9.22 9.50 -8.52
N SER A 2 -8.66 9.96 -7.40
CA SER A 2 -9.37 10.01 -6.11
C SER A 2 -10.64 10.84 -6.20
N VAL A 3 -11.73 10.35 -5.62
CA VAL A 3 -13.07 10.94 -5.71
C VAL A 3 -13.25 12.07 -4.68
N PHE A 4 -12.83 11.85 -3.44
CA PHE A 4 -13.15 12.73 -2.30
C PHE A 4 -11.97 13.63 -1.91
N LEU A 5 -10.74 13.16 -2.10
CA LEU A 5 -9.53 13.88 -1.72
C LEU A 5 -9.41 15.32 -2.26
N PRO A 6 -9.76 15.62 -3.53
CA PRO A 6 -9.70 17.00 -4.02
C PRO A 6 -10.61 17.96 -3.22
N SER A 7 -11.80 17.49 -2.83
CA SER A 7 -12.74 18.27 -2.02
C SER A 7 -12.21 18.43 -0.59
N LEU A 8 -11.69 17.35 0.02
CA LEU A 8 -11.08 17.39 1.36
C LEU A 8 -9.86 18.32 1.44
N LYS A 9 -9.05 18.39 0.38
CA LYS A 9 -7.93 19.34 0.29
C LYS A 9 -8.45 20.78 0.19
N LYS A 10 -9.44 21.01 -0.66
CA LYS A 10 -10.06 22.33 -0.86
C LYS A 10 -10.71 22.87 0.42
N SER A 11 -11.28 22.01 1.26
CA SER A 11 -11.85 22.39 2.56
C SER A 11 -10.82 22.56 3.68
N GLY A 12 -9.52 22.35 3.41
CA GLY A 12 -8.43 22.49 4.39
C GLY A 12 -8.33 21.36 5.42
N ILE A 13 -9.12 20.29 5.26
CA ILE A 13 -9.15 19.15 6.18
C ILE A 13 -7.81 18.40 6.13
N LEU A 14 -7.26 18.19 4.92
CA LEU A 14 -6.00 17.45 4.76
C LEU A 14 -4.79 18.21 5.32
N ASP A 15 -4.89 19.53 5.54
CA ASP A 15 -3.79 20.32 6.09
C ASP A 15 -3.52 20.02 7.58
N GLN A 16 -4.45 19.33 8.25
CA GLN A 16 -4.32 18.88 9.63
C GLN A 16 -3.82 17.44 9.75
N ILE A 17 -3.64 16.74 8.62
CA ILE A 17 -3.25 15.34 8.57
C ILE A 17 -1.78 15.25 8.17
N HIS A 18 -1.02 14.44 8.90
CA HIS A 18 0.30 13.98 8.48
C HIS A 18 0.21 12.53 8.04
N MET A 19 0.68 12.23 6.83
CA MET A 19 0.70 10.87 6.29
C MET A 19 2.12 10.32 6.31
N THR A 20 2.33 9.15 6.92
CA THR A 20 3.61 8.44 6.90
C THR A 20 3.52 7.15 6.12
N ILE A 21 4.42 6.97 5.16
CA ILE A 21 4.48 5.83 4.26
C ILE A 21 5.83 5.14 4.38
N CYS A 22 5.80 3.82 4.39
CA CYS A 22 6.96 2.96 4.31
C CYS A 22 6.89 2.14 3.02
N ASN A 23 7.89 2.27 2.15
CA ASN A 23 8.00 1.52 0.90
C ASN A 23 9.23 0.61 0.95
N VAL A 24 9.03 -0.70 1.02
CA VAL A 24 10.09 -1.70 1.12
C VAL A 24 10.26 -2.37 -0.24
N GLY A 25 11.45 -2.30 -0.82
CA GLY A 25 11.66 -2.57 -2.25
C GLY A 25 11.55 -1.30 -3.09
N SER A 26 12.19 -0.22 -2.64
CA SER A 26 11.94 1.14 -3.13
C SER A 26 12.72 1.55 -4.39
N ARG A 27 13.45 0.63 -5.03
CA ARG A 27 14.23 0.90 -6.24
C ARG A 27 13.40 1.62 -7.31
N LYS A 28 13.88 2.80 -7.74
CA LYS A 28 13.31 3.56 -8.87
C LYS A 28 14.06 3.22 -10.16
N LEU A 29 13.36 2.74 -11.20
CA LEU A 29 13.95 2.47 -12.53
C LEU A 29 13.35 3.36 -13.62
N VAL A 30 12.09 3.76 -13.47
CA VAL A 30 11.38 4.67 -14.38
C VAL A 30 10.70 5.79 -13.62
N SER A 31 10.33 6.87 -14.31
CA SER A 31 9.62 8.01 -13.68
C SER A 31 8.26 7.65 -13.06
N GLN A 32 7.71 6.49 -13.41
CA GLN A 32 6.47 5.95 -12.82
C GLN A 32 6.69 5.37 -11.42
N ASP A 33 7.94 5.16 -11.02
CA ASP A 33 8.32 4.69 -9.69
C ASP A 33 8.51 5.86 -8.70
N ASP A 34 8.23 7.11 -9.11
CA ASP A 34 8.18 8.25 -8.21
C ASP A 34 6.97 8.11 -7.27
N TYR A 35 7.23 7.49 -6.11
CA TYR A 35 6.22 7.09 -5.16
C TYR A 35 5.34 8.26 -4.69
N ALA A 36 5.95 9.43 -4.46
CA ALA A 36 5.24 10.64 -4.09
C ALA A 36 4.21 11.09 -5.14
N SER A 37 4.33 10.68 -6.41
CA SER A 37 3.46 11.08 -7.52
C SER A 37 2.18 10.23 -7.66
N GLN A 38 2.05 9.13 -6.91
CA GLN A 38 0.93 8.18 -7.00
C GLN A 38 -0.33 8.61 -6.22
N GLY A 39 -0.51 9.91 -6.00
CA GLY A 39 -1.65 10.50 -5.27
C GLY A 39 -1.27 11.03 -3.88
N TRP A 40 -0.16 10.57 -3.32
CA TRP A 40 0.33 10.97 -2.00
C TRP A 40 0.76 12.44 -1.92
N GLN A 41 1.13 13.07 -3.05
CA GLN A 41 1.49 14.48 -3.13
C GLN A 41 0.42 15.43 -2.57
N ILE A 42 -0.84 14.98 -2.48
CA ILE A 42 -1.92 15.79 -1.93
C ILE A 42 -1.71 16.16 -0.45
N PHE A 43 -0.92 15.36 0.28
CA PHE A 43 -0.58 15.61 1.68
C PHE A 43 0.59 16.56 1.88
N ILE A 44 1.31 16.95 0.83
CA ILE A 44 2.44 17.89 0.94
C ILE A 44 1.95 19.21 1.57
N PRO A 45 2.69 19.76 2.57
CA PRO A 45 4.01 19.33 3.06
C PRO A 45 4.00 18.28 4.20
N ASN A 46 2.82 17.89 4.70
CA ASN A 46 2.65 16.94 5.82
C ASN A 46 2.74 15.48 5.35
N LEU A 47 3.81 15.15 4.65
CA LEU A 47 4.08 13.83 4.09
C LEU A 47 5.45 13.35 4.54
N SER A 48 5.54 12.09 4.95
CA SER A 48 6.79 11.39 5.24
C SER A 48 6.84 10.06 4.49
N ILE A 49 7.89 9.84 3.72
CA ILE A 49 8.12 8.60 2.98
C ILE A 49 9.50 8.04 3.37
N TYR A 50 9.52 6.78 3.79
CA TYR A 50 10.74 6.02 4.04
C TYR A 50 10.81 4.88 3.04
N GLY A 51 11.76 4.96 2.11
CA GLY A 51 12.08 3.91 1.15
C GLY A 51 13.21 3.02 1.68
N PHE A 52 13.12 1.71 1.46
CA PHE A 52 14.17 0.75 1.78
C PHE A 52 14.52 -0.06 0.55
N ASP A 53 15.81 -0.27 0.31
CA ASP A 53 16.30 -1.17 -0.73
C ASP A 53 17.65 -1.78 -0.32
N ALA A 54 18.00 -2.94 -0.89
CA ALA A 54 19.31 -3.54 -0.67
C ALA A 54 20.41 -2.84 -1.49
N ASP A 55 20.04 -2.18 -2.59
CA ASP A 55 20.98 -1.51 -3.49
C ASP A 55 21.27 -0.08 -3.02
N ALA A 56 22.48 0.12 -2.50
CA ALA A 56 22.94 1.41 -2.02
C ALA A 56 23.05 2.46 -3.14
N ASP A 57 23.50 2.08 -4.33
CA ASP A 57 23.63 3.01 -5.45
C ASP A 57 22.23 3.49 -5.90
N ALA A 58 21.22 2.61 -5.86
CA ALA A 58 19.84 2.97 -6.16
C ALA A 58 19.26 3.94 -5.12
N CYS A 59 19.52 3.71 -3.83
CA CYS A 59 19.09 4.62 -2.75
C CYS A 59 19.76 6.00 -2.89
N ASP A 60 21.07 6.03 -3.12
CA ASP A 60 21.83 7.27 -3.30
C ASP A 60 21.35 8.07 -4.51
N ALA A 61 21.07 7.39 -5.63
CA ALA A 61 20.51 8.02 -6.82
C ALA A 61 19.11 8.61 -6.55
N ALA A 62 18.24 7.90 -5.84
CA ALA A 62 16.92 8.39 -5.46
C ALA A 62 17.01 9.61 -4.53
N ASN A 63 17.90 9.59 -3.55
CA ASN A 63 18.11 10.73 -2.64
C ASN A 63 18.66 11.96 -3.38
N ALA A 64 19.62 11.79 -4.28
CA ALA A 64 20.18 12.89 -5.08
C ALA A 64 19.14 13.55 -6.02
N GLU A 65 18.20 12.75 -6.54
CA GLU A 65 17.06 13.24 -7.33
C GLU A 65 16.13 14.12 -6.50
N LEU A 66 15.82 13.69 -5.27
CA LEU A 66 14.99 14.45 -4.32
C LEU A 66 15.66 15.76 -3.90
N GLU A 67 16.97 15.76 -3.66
CA GLU A 67 17.74 16.98 -3.38
C GLU A 67 17.66 17.97 -4.55
N THR A 68 17.76 17.47 -5.79
CA THR A 68 17.65 18.30 -7.00
C THR A 68 16.27 18.93 -7.15
N ARG A 69 15.20 18.21 -6.74
CA ARG A 69 13.82 18.71 -6.73
C ARG A 69 13.53 19.75 -5.65
N GLN A 70 14.40 19.89 -4.65
CA GLN A 70 14.18 20.77 -3.49
C GLN A 70 12.82 20.51 -2.84
N ILE A 71 12.55 19.24 -2.53
CA ILE A 71 11.28 18.81 -1.94
C ILE A 71 10.97 19.56 -0.64
N ASN A 72 9.69 19.79 -0.38
CA ASN A 72 9.20 20.44 0.85
C ASN A 72 8.42 19.48 1.75
N TRP A 73 8.65 18.17 1.61
CA TRP A 73 8.17 17.10 2.50
C TRP A 73 9.36 16.22 2.91
N LYS A 74 9.13 15.23 3.77
CA LYS A 74 10.17 14.26 4.16
C LYS A 74 10.13 13.05 3.24
N GLU A 75 11.19 12.79 2.50
CA GLU A 75 11.39 11.55 1.75
C GLU A 75 12.85 11.15 1.80
N ILE A 76 13.12 9.89 2.09
CA ILE A 76 14.47 9.33 2.16
C ILE A 76 14.46 7.85 1.76
N HIS A 77 15.43 7.45 0.97
CA HIS A 77 15.70 6.05 0.60
C HIS A 77 16.93 5.55 1.36
N ILE A 78 16.82 4.40 2.00
CA ILE A 78 17.79 3.91 2.97
C ILE A 78 18.27 2.52 2.53
N PRO A 79 19.58 2.30 2.41
CA PRO A 79 20.15 1.04 1.93
C PRO A 79 20.17 -0.03 3.03
N LEU A 80 18.99 -0.45 3.47
CA LEU A 80 18.81 -1.45 4.51
C LEU A 80 17.91 -2.57 4.00
N VAL A 81 18.30 -3.80 4.30
CA VAL A 81 17.50 -4.98 4.03
C VAL A 81 16.58 -5.25 5.21
N LEU A 82 15.27 -5.06 5.02
CA LEU A 82 14.30 -5.38 6.06
C LEU A 82 14.01 -6.88 6.10
N GLY A 83 13.95 -7.44 7.30
CA GLY A 83 13.66 -8.86 7.51
C GLY A 83 13.03 -9.15 8.87
N LYS A 84 12.84 -10.44 9.16
CA LYS A 84 12.13 -10.91 10.35
C LYS A 84 12.89 -10.71 11.67
N SER A 85 14.22 -10.57 11.60
CA SER A 85 15.12 -10.41 12.74
C SER A 85 16.39 -9.67 12.33
N ILE A 86 17.17 -9.23 13.33
CA ILE A 86 18.52 -8.70 13.12
C ILE A 86 19.49 -9.87 13.00
N GLU A 87 19.93 -10.17 11.79
CA GLU A 87 20.78 -11.31 11.48
C GLU A 87 21.56 -11.08 10.17
N GLU A 88 22.61 -11.86 9.95
CA GLU A 88 23.27 -11.95 8.65
C GLU A 88 22.51 -12.96 7.78
N ARG A 89 22.24 -12.59 6.52
CA ARG A 89 21.52 -13.41 5.55
C ARG A 89 22.17 -13.31 4.18
N THR A 90 22.09 -14.39 3.41
CA THR A 90 22.47 -14.37 2.00
C THR A 90 21.40 -13.68 1.16
N LEU A 91 21.79 -12.64 0.41
CA LEU A 91 21.00 -12.07 -0.67
C LEU A 91 21.37 -12.77 -1.98
N TYR A 92 20.37 -13.29 -2.69
CA TYR A 92 20.51 -13.94 -3.98
C TYR A 92 20.13 -12.96 -5.08
N VAL A 93 21.14 -12.44 -5.78
CA VAL A 93 20.94 -11.52 -6.90
C VAL A 93 20.70 -12.30 -8.17
N THR A 94 19.57 -12.04 -8.81
CA THR A 94 19.16 -12.68 -10.07
C THR A 94 19.61 -11.88 -11.28
N LYS A 95 19.51 -12.48 -12.47
CA LYS A 95 19.88 -11.83 -13.74
C LYS A 95 19.17 -10.49 -13.97
N ASP A 96 17.92 -10.40 -13.56
CA ASP A 96 17.24 -9.13 -13.35
C ASP A 96 17.30 -8.80 -11.86
N PRO A 97 17.99 -7.72 -11.43
CA PRO A 97 18.08 -7.36 -10.02
C PRO A 97 16.73 -7.11 -9.33
N MET A 98 15.67 -6.79 -10.09
CA MET A 98 14.31 -6.63 -9.55
C MET A 98 13.69 -7.94 -9.05
N CYS A 99 14.27 -9.09 -9.37
CA CYS A 99 13.84 -10.40 -8.88
C CYS A 99 14.78 -10.96 -7.79
N SER A 100 15.62 -10.10 -7.20
CA SER A 100 16.55 -10.53 -6.15
C SER A 100 15.80 -10.78 -4.84
N SER A 101 16.22 -11.79 -4.08
CA SER A 101 15.50 -12.23 -2.89
C SER A 101 16.44 -12.72 -1.79
N LEU A 102 15.95 -12.73 -0.55
CA LEU A 102 16.56 -13.46 0.58
C LEU A 102 16.33 -14.98 0.49
N TYR A 103 15.57 -15.44 -0.50
CA TYR A 103 15.34 -16.85 -0.81
C TYR A 103 16.04 -17.22 -2.13
N PRO A 104 16.71 -18.39 -2.22
CA PRO A 104 17.40 -18.78 -3.43
C PRO A 104 16.41 -19.11 -4.56
N PRO A 105 16.63 -18.63 -5.80
CA PRO A 105 15.78 -18.95 -6.94
C PRO A 105 15.55 -20.45 -7.11
N ASN A 106 14.30 -20.84 -7.36
CA ASN A 106 13.92 -22.24 -7.60
C ASN A 106 14.13 -22.58 -9.07
N GLU A 107 15.39 -22.58 -9.54
CA GLU A 107 15.72 -22.76 -10.96
C GLU A 107 15.11 -24.02 -11.60
N PRO A 108 15.04 -25.20 -10.94
CA PRO A 108 14.36 -26.36 -11.51
C PRO A 108 12.88 -26.13 -11.79
N TYR A 109 12.21 -25.32 -10.96
CA TYR A 109 10.83 -24.93 -11.16
C TYR A 109 10.70 -23.85 -12.24
N LEU A 110 11.53 -22.81 -12.18
CA LEU A 110 11.55 -21.68 -13.12
C LEU A 110 11.79 -22.15 -14.56
N ALA A 111 12.66 -23.15 -14.78
CA ALA A 111 12.93 -23.73 -16.10
C ALA A 111 11.68 -24.29 -16.82
N ARG A 112 10.59 -24.54 -16.08
CA ARG A 112 9.32 -25.04 -16.60
C ARG A 112 8.41 -23.94 -17.11
N LEU A 113 8.75 -22.68 -16.88
CA LEU A 113 7.96 -21.49 -17.19
C LEU A 113 8.64 -20.71 -18.30
N ALA A 114 7.88 -20.21 -19.26
CA ALA A 114 8.44 -19.45 -20.37
C ALA A 114 9.10 -18.16 -19.87
N GLU A 115 10.28 -17.83 -20.41
CA GLU A 115 11.02 -16.57 -20.23
C GLU A 115 11.55 -16.27 -18.80
N LEU A 116 10.98 -16.84 -17.74
CA LEU A 116 11.43 -16.60 -16.36
C LEU A 116 12.91 -16.93 -16.08
N PRO A 117 13.53 -18.00 -16.61
CA PRO A 117 14.94 -18.29 -16.32
C PRO A 117 15.93 -17.24 -16.82
N GLU A 118 15.50 -16.37 -17.73
CA GLU A 118 16.31 -15.25 -18.22
C GLU A 118 16.33 -14.09 -17.23
N LEU A 119 15.32 -13.99 -16.36
CA LEU A 119 15.15 -12.93 -15.36
C LEU A 119 15.54 -13.40 -13.95
N VAL A 120 15.02 -14.56 -13.52
CA VAL A 120 15.01 -14.97 -12.10
C VAL A 120 16.13 -15.98 -11.77
N ASN A 121 16.87 -16.49 -12.75
CA ASN A 121 18.01 -17.35 -12.42
C ASN A 121 19.09 -16.56 -11.65
N LEU A 122 19.83 -17.27 -10.81
CA LEU A 122 20.90 -16.68 -10.01
C LEU A 122 22.00 -16.10 -10.91
N ASP A 123 22.43 -14.88 -10.61
CA ASP A 123 23.65 -14.29 -11.15
C ASP A 123 24.80 -14.43 -10.13
N PHE A 124 24.61 -13.88 -8.93
CA PHE A 124 25.55 -14.03 -7.82
C PHE A 124 24.83 -13.93 -6.46
N SER A 125 25.56 -14.16 -5.36
CA SER A 125 25.04 -13.97 -4.00
C SER A 125 26.11 -13.41 -3.08
N PHE A 126 25.68 -12.72 -2.04
CA PHE A 126 26.55 -12.16 -1.01
C PHE A 126 25.78 -12.03 0.32
N GLU A 127 26.52 -11.90 1.42
CA GLU A 127 25.92 -11.73 2.75
C GLU A 127 25.52 -10.26 2.98
N VAL A 128 24.36 -10.06 3.59
CA VAL A 128 23.80 -8.77 4.00
C VAL A 128 23.33 -8.85 5.45
N ASP A 129 23.46 -7.74 6.17
CA ASP A 129 22.83 -7.58 7.47
C ASP A 129 21.37 -7.18 7.28
N THR A 130 20.46 -7.88 7.97
CA THR A 130 19.05 -7.52 8.03
C THR A 130 18.72 -6.76 9.30
N ILE A 131 17.70 -5.91 9.24
CA ILE A 131 17.09 -5.26 10.39
C ILE A 131 15.56 -5.41 10.33
N THR A 132 14.90 -5.43 11.49
CA THR A 132 13.43 -5.41 11.54
C THR A 132 12.90 -3.98 11.36
N LEU A 133 11.75 -3.80 10.70
CA LEU A 133 11.10 -2.48 10.61
C LEU A 133 10.84 -1.88 12.00
N ASP A 134 10.43 -2.70 12.97
CA ASP A 134 10.20 -2.24 14.35
C ASP A 134 11.47 -1.67 15.00
N GLN A 135 12.64 -2.32 14.81
CA GLN A 135 13.92 -1.80 15.32
C GLN A 135 14.31 -0.49 14.63
N PHE A 136 14.19 -0.42 13.30
CA PHE A 136 14.45 0.82 12.57
C PHE A 136 13.57 1.97 13.08
N CYS A 137 12.26 1.72 13.22
CA CYS A 137 11.32 2.70 13.76
C CYS A 137 11.68 3.12 15.19
N GLN A 138 12.13 2.20 16.04
CA GLN A 138 12.60 2.51 17.38
C GLN A 138 13.83 3.43 17.36
N ASP A 139 14.82 3.12 16.53
CA ASP A 139 16.10 3.83 16.45
C ASP A 139 15.90 5.26 15.91
N GLU A 140 15.02 5.42 14.92
CA GLU A 140 14.70 6.71 14.29
C GLU A 140 13.58 7.49 15.01
N GLY A 141 13.00 6.93 16.09
CA GLY A 141 11.90 7.56 16.82
C GLY A 141 10.61 7.72 16.00
N ILE A 142 10.36 6.81 15.06
CA ILE A 142 9.17 6.78 14.21
C ILE A 142 8.09 5.96 14.90
N SER A 143 7.03 6.62 15.36
CA SER A 143 5.91 5.95 16.05
C SER A 143 4.74 5.61 15.13
N GLU A 144 4.67 6.23 13.95
CA GLU A 144 3.55 6.07 13.02
C GLU A 144 4.04 5.76 11.60
N ILE A 145 3.55 4.65 11.06
CA ILE A 145 3.49 4.30 9.63
C ILE A 145 2.01 4.04 9.33
N ASP A 146 1.41 4.84 8.44
CA ASP A 146 0.00 4.75 8.08
C ASP A 146 -0.21 3.75 6.93
N PHE A 147 0.70 3.77 5.95
CA PHE A 147 0.69 2.88 4.80
C PHE A 147 2.02 2.12 4.67
N LEU A 148 1.94 0.82 4.47
CA LEU A 148 3.10 -0.05 4.26
C LEU A 148 2.99 -0.73 2.89
N GLN A 149 3.94 -0.44 2.01
CA GLN A 149 4.13 -1.17 0.77
C GLN A 149 5.34 -2.10 0.88
N ILE A 150 5.18 -3.33 0.43
CA ILE A 150 6.23 -4.35 0.45
C ILE A 150 6.26 -5.06 -0.91
N ASP A 151 7.41 -4.99 -1.57
CA ASP A 151 7.74 -5.74 -2.78
C ASP A 151 9.23 -6.11 -2.72
N VAL A 152 9.53 -7.21 -2.04
CA VAL A 152 10.91 -7.71 -1.85
C VAL A 152 11.08 -9.15 -2.35
N GLN A 153 10.20 -9.55 -3.27
CA GLN A 153 10.31 -10.78 -4.06
C GLN A 153 10.46 -12.03 -3.20
N GLY A 154 9.40 -12.38 -2.47
CA GLY A 154 9.27 -13.62 -1.70
C GLY A 154 9.75 -13.54 -0.26
N ALA A 155 10.44 -12.45 0.11
CA ALA A 155 10.77 -12.15 1.51
C ALA A 155 9.74 -11.23 2.20
N ASP A 156 8.59 -11.00 1.57
CA ASP A 156 7.60 -10.01 2.00
C ASP A 156 6.99 -10.36 3.37
N LEU A 157 6.82 -11.66 3.66
CA LEU A 157 6.41 -12.12 4.99
C LEU A 157 7.52 -11.88 6.03
N ASP A 158 8.81 -12.02 5.69
CA ASP A 158 9.90 -11.74 6.62
C ASP A 158 9.85 -10.26 7.06
N VAL A 159 9.56 -9.34 6.13
CA VAL A 159 9.37 -7.91 6.43
C VAL A 159 8.20 -7.70 7.39
N LEU A 160 7.05 -8.33 7.12
CA LEU A 160 5.88 -8.27 8.00
C LEU A 160 6.17 -8.84 9.40
N GLU A 161 6.94 -9.91 9.49
CA GLU A 161 7.35 -10.51 10.76
C GLU A 161 8.30 -9.62 11.58
N GLY A 162 9.03 -8.73 10.91
CA GLY A 162 9.84 -7.67 11.51
C GLY A 162 9.07 -6.37 11.81
N ALA A 163 7.78 -6.28 11.46
CA ALA A 163 6.94 -5.08 11.60
C ALA A 163 5.78 -5.26 12.60
N LYS A 164 5.84 -6.26 13.48
CA LYS A 164 4.72 -6.69 14.32
C LYS A 164 4.18 -5.59 15.22
N ASN A 165 5.05 -4.78 15.81
CA ASN A 165 4.63 -3.68 16.67
C ASN A 165 3.93 -2.60 15.84
N ILE A 166 4.57 -2.11 14.77
CA ILE A 166 3.99 -1.09 13.88
C ILE A 166 2.64 -1.54 13.30
N LEU A 167 2.53 -2.79 12.84
CA LEU A 167 1.28 -3.35 12.32
C LEU A 167 0.17 -3.37 13.38
N SER A 168 0.51 -3.67 14.63
CA SER A 168 -0.49 -3.82 15.70
C SER A 168 -1.09 -2.50 16.21
N HIS A 169 -0.39 -1.38 16.05
CA HIS A 169 -0.81 -0.10 16.66
C HIS A 169 -0.84 1.09 15.70
N SER A 170 -0.21 1.00 14.52
CA SER A 170 -0.07 2.13 13.61
C SER A 170 -0.71 1.86 12.26
N THR A 171 -0.23 0.85 11.52
CA THR A 171 -0.52 0.65 10.11
C THR A 171 -2.03 0.53 9.83
N LEU A 172 -2.49 1.25 8.82
CA LEU A 172 -3.90 1.31 8.42
C LEU A 172 -4.17 0.50 7.16
N ALA A 173 -3.20 0.41 6.25
CA ALA A 173 -3.29 -0.42 5.07
C ALA A 173 -1.92 -0.95 4.64
N VAL A 174 -1.96 -2.11 3.98
CA VAL A 174 -0.79 -2.80 3.44
C VAL A 174 -1.05 -3.12 1.97
N GLN A 175 -0.12 -2.74 1.09
CA GLN A 175 -0.02 -3.28 -0.26
C GLN A 175 1.20 -4.19 -0.31
N ILE A 176 1.03 -5.42 -0.76
CA ILE A 176 2.09 -6.43 -0.69
C ILE A 176 2.07 -7.33 -1.92
N GLU A 177 3.25 -7.63 -2.48
CA GLU A 177 3.39 -8.69 -3.48
C GLU A 177 3.19 -10.05 -2.81
N VAL A 178 2.42 -10.94 -3.46
CA VAL A 178 2.15 -12.28 -2.95
C VAL A 178 2.31 -13.33 -4.05
N GLU A 179 2.96 -14.43 -3.71
CA GLU A 179 3.17 -15.53 -4.64
C GLU A 179 2.25 -16.71 -4.42
N PHE A 180 1.83 -17.29 -5.53
CA PHE A 180 0.99 -18.48 -5.62
C PHE A 180 1.80 -19.73 -5.96
N SER A 181 3.11 -19.59 -6.12
CA SER A 181 4.03 -20.66 -6.49
C SER A 181 5.44 -20.34 -6.00
N HIS A 182 6.21 -21.36 -5.61
CA HIS A 182 7.58 -21.21 -5.14
C HIS A 182 8.55 -20.86 -6.28
N LEU A 183 8.59 -19.58 -6.69
CA LEU A 183 9.59 -19.02 -7.60
C LEU A 183 11.00 -19.05 -7.00
N TYR A 184 11.07 -18.92 -5.68
CA TYR A 184 12.22 -19.11 -4.80
C TYR A 184 11.98 -20.33 -3.90
N THR A 185 13.06 -20.96 -3.46
CA THR A 185 13.02 -22.20 -2.67
C THR A 185 12.62 -21.89 -1.22
N ASN A 186 11.62 -22.60 -0.70
CA ASN A 186 11.07 -22.43 0.65
C ASN A 186 10.46 -21.05 0.95
N GLN A 187 10.19 -20.22 -0.06
CA GLN A 187 9.50 -18.95 0.16
C GLN A 187 8.09 -19.18 0.74
N PRO A 188 7.61 -18.27 1.59
CA PRO A 188 6.20 -18.13 1.92
C PRO A 188 5.34 -17.92 0.66
N LEU A 189 4.09 -18.33 0.74
CA LEU A 189 3.08 -18.08 -0.31
C LEU A 189 1.97 -17.17 0.22
N PHE A 190 1.09 -16.74 -0.67
CA PHE A 190 -0.10 -15.93 -0.38
C PHE A 190 -0.87 -16.39 0.88
N ALA A 191 -1.03 -17.70 1.05
CA ALA A 191 -1.78 -18.25 2.20
C ALA A 191 -1.09 -17.95 3.54
N ASP A 192 0.25 -17.93 3.57
CA ASP A 192 1.03 -17.60 4.77
C ASP A 192 0.91 -16.11 5.09
N VAL A 193 1.00 -15.25 4.06
CA VAL A 193 0.82 -13.79 4.16
C VAL A 193 -0.59 -13.43 4.65
N ASP A 194 -1.64 -13.97 4.01
CA ASP A 194 -3.04 -13.74 4.40
C ASP A 194 -3.30 -14.21 5.84
N THR A 195 -2.79 -15.40 6.20
CA THR A 195 -2.90 -15.92 7.58
C THR A 195 -2.20 -15.02 8.58
N PHE A 196 -1.06 -14.43 8.22
CA PHE A 196 -0.34 -13.50 9.09
C PHE A 196 -1.10 -12.20 9.27
N LEU A 197 -1.47 -11.51 8.18
CA LEU A 197 -2.12 -10.19 8.23
C LEU A 197 -3.47 -10.24 8.94
N ARG A 198 -4.26 -11.31 8.76
CA ARG A 198 -5.52 -11.50 9.50
C ARG A 198 -5.35 -11.57 11.02
N LYS A 199 -4.20 -12.00 11.53
CA LYS A 199 -3.90 -11.99 12.98
C LYS A 199 -3.71 -10.58 13.54
N TYR A 200 -3.45 -9.60 12.66
CA TYR A 200 -3.30 -8.19 12.99
C TYR A 200 -4.51 -7.37 12.49
N ASP A 201 -5.68 -8.00 12.42
CA ASP A 201 -6.97 -7.38 12.06
C ASP A 201 -7.09 -6.80 10.63
N PHE A 202 -6.12 -7.08 9.77
CA PHE A 202 -6.21 -6.72 8.36
C PHE A 202 -7.18 -7.63 7.60
N THR A 203 -7.93 -7.02 6.70
CA THR A 203 -8.85 -7.71 5.80
C THR A 203 -8.36 -7.53 4.37
N LEU A 204 -8.34 -8.63 3.59
CA LEU A 204 -8.05 -8.59 2.16
C LEU A 204 -9.22 -7.92 1.42
N PHE A 205 -8.95 -6.83 0.71
CA PHE A 205 -9.93 -6.09 -0.08
C PHE A 205 -9.82 -6.41 -1.57
N ASP A 206 -8.60 -6.57 -2.09
CA ASP A 206 -8.40 -6.94 -3.49
C ASP A 206 -7.14 -7.76 -3.69
N LEU A 207 -7.15 -8.54 -4.77
CA LEU A 207 -6.00 -9.22 -5.32
C LEU A 207 -5.91 -8.85 -6.80
N SER A 208 -5.08 -7.86 -7.11
CA SER A 208 -4.95 -7.27 -8.44
C SER A 208 -3.67 -7.75 -9.13
N LYS A 209 -3.49 -7.36 -10.39
CA LYS A 209 -2.32 -7.65 -11.23
C LYS A 209 -1.84 -9.11 -11.11
N SER A 210 -2.72 -10.06 -11.43
CA SER A 210 -2.34 -11.48 -11.38
C SER A 210 -1.44 -11.83 -12.57
N TYR A 211 -0.19 -12.21 -12.31
CA TYR A 211 0.76 -12.59 -13.36
C TYR A 211 0.69 -14.08 -13.64
N ARG A 212 0.63 -14.39 -14.94
CA ARG A 212 0.45 -15.76 -15.42
C ARG A 212 1.43 -16.07 -16.52
N ILE A 213 2.14 -17.19 -16.38
CA ILE A 213 3.14 -17.61 -17.35
C ILE A 213 2.84 -19.03 -17.84
N PRO A 214 2.91 -19.28 -19.17
CA PRO A 214 2.69 -20.59 -19.73
C PRO A 214 3.87 -21.53 -19.48
N ARG A 215 3.67 -22.82 -19.75
CA ARG A 215 4.76 -23.81 -19.67
C ARG A 215 5.71 -23.63 -20.84
N SER A 216 7.02 -23.58 -20.56
CA SER A 216 8.08 -23.41 -21.56
C SER A 216 8.07 -24.49 -22.65
N CYS A 217 7.64 -25.72 -22.31
CA CYS A 217 7.58 -26.84 -23.26
C CYS A 217 6.33 -26.86 -24.14
N SER A 218 5.32 -26.04 -23.85
CA SER A 218 4.03 -26.15 -24.53
C SER A 218 4.03 -25.37 -25.85
N PRO A 219 3.76 -26.01 -27.00
CA PRO A 219 3.59 -25.30 -28.26
C PRO A 219 2.20 -24.64 -28.39
N ILE A 220 1.34 -24.79 -27.38
CA ILE A 220 -0.01 -24.23 -27.35
C ILE A 220 -0.26 -23.49 -26.04
N CYS A 221 -1.03 -22.41 -26.11
CA CYS A 221 -1.54 -21.67 -24.95
C CYS A 221 -3.06 -21.55 -25.05
N SER A 222 -3.74 -21.51 -23.90
CA SER A 222 -5.17 -21.26 -23.90
C SER A 222 -5.45 -19.81 -24.28
N THR A 223 -6.46 -19.61 -25.13
CA THR A 223 -6.95 -18.27 -25.51
C THR A 223 -7.75 -17.57 -24.42
N VAL A 224 -8.09 -18.29 -23.34
CA VAL A 224 -8.87 -17.79 -22.20
C VAL A 224 -8.03 -17.71 -20.93
N ARG A 225 -7.00 -18.56 -20.78
CA ARG A 225 -6.12 -18.59 -19.61
C ARG A 225 -4.66 -18.50 -20.02
N ALA A 226 -4.02 -17.38 -19.73
CA ALA A 226 -2.66 -17.06 -20.18
C ALA A 226 -1.54 -17.93 -19.59
N GLY A 227 -1.83 -18.80 -18.61
CA GLY A 227 -0.84 -19.67 -17.99
C GLY A 227 -1.16 -20.01 -16.54
N GLN A 228 -0.14 -20.49 -15.83
CA GLN A 228 -0.20 -20.72 -14.39
C GLN A 228 -0.15 -19.39 -13.66
N LEU A 229 -0.97 -19.22 -12.61
CA LEU A 229 -0.87 -18.07 -11.68
C LEU A 229 0.41 -18.17 -10.86
N LEU A 230 1.20 -17.11 -10.82
CA LEU A 230 2.49 -17.11 -10.15
C LEU A 230 2.60 -16.08 -9.03
N TRP A 231 2.28 -14.81 -9.29
CA TRP A 231 2.27 -13.75 -8.27
C TRP A 231 1.22 -12.68 -8.58
N GLY A 232 1.03 -11.73 -7.67
CA GLY A 232 0.21 -10.53 -7.86
C GLY A 232 0.24 -9.62 -6.65
N ASP A 233 -0.52 -8.52 -6.72
CA ASP A 233 -0.56 -7.50 -5.66
C ASP A 233 -1.80 -7.70 -4.79
N ALA A 234 -1.62 -7.83 -3.48
CA ALA A 234 -2.70 -7.89 -2.51
C ALA A 234 -2.85 -6.58 -1.74
N PHE A 235 -4.10 -6.15 -1.54
CA PHE A 235 -4.46 -4.93 -0.83
C PHE A 235 -5.22 -5.27 0.45
N TYR A 236 -4.66 -4.86 1.58
CA TYR A 236 -5.23 -5.11 2.90
C TYR A 236 -5.52 -3.80 3.63
N PHE A 237 -6.66 -3.74 4.31
CA PHE A 237 -7.03 -2.60 5.16
C PHE A 237 -7.35 -3.09 6.59
N CYS A 238 -6.94 -2.32 7.58
CA CYS A 238 -7.37 -2.48 8.96
C CYS A 238 -8.74 -1.81 9.12
N ASP A 239 -9.82 -2.59 9.09
CA ASP A 239 -11.17 -2.07 9.10
C ASP A 239 -11.57 -1.47 10.47
N LEU A 240 -11.42 -0.15 10.59
CA LEU A 240 -11.62 0.57 11.85
C LEU A 240 -13.10 0.79 12.22
N ILE A 241 -14.04 0.63 11.29
CA ILE A 241 -15.48 0.78 11.58
C ILE A 241 -16.12 -0.56 12.01
N ARG A 242 -15.43 -1.69 11.80
CA ARG A 242 -15.81 -3.03 12.29
C ARG A 242 -16.09 -3.02 13.79
N GLU A 243 -17.12 -3.71 14.26
CA GLU A 243 -17.53 -3.63 15.67
C GLU A 243 -16.50 -4.20 16.66
N ASP A 244 -15.84 -5.30 16.28
CA ASP A 244 -14.95 -6.13 17.12
C ASP A 244 -13.45 -5.77 17.05
N ILE A 245 -13.08 -4.74 16.30
CA ILE A 245 -11.71 -4.20 16.29
C ILE A 245 -11.31 -3.62 17.65
N ASP A 246 -10.02 -3.65 18.00
CA ASP A 246 -9.52 -3.04 19.24
C ASP A 246 -9.90 -1.56 19.29
N ARG A 247 -10.61 -1.17 20.36
CA ARG A 247 -11.05 0.20 20.62
C ARG A 247 -9.89 1.20 20.68
N LYS A 248 -8.67 0.75 20.99
CA LYS A 248 -7.47 1.61 20.99
C LYS A 248 -7.10 2.10 19.59
N LEU A 249 -7.44 1.35 18.55
CA LEU A 249 -7.19 1.72 17.15
C LEU A 249 -8.25 2.67 16.60
N LYS A 250 -9.43 2.72 17.24
CA LYS A 250 -10.57 3.55 16.83
C LYS A 250 -10.37 5.00 17.25
N SER A 251 -9.82 5.82 16.36
CA SER A 251 -9.88 7.27 16.46
C SER A 251 -10.42 7.89 15.16
N PRO A 252 -11.15 9.02 15.23
CA PRO A 252 -11.62 9.73 14.05
C PRO A 252 -10.49 10.14 13.10
N SER A 253 -9.33 10.53 13.65
CA SER A 253 -8.15 10.87 12.86
C SER A 253 -7.59 9.70 12.07
N ARG A 254 -7.52 8.50 12.68
CA ARG A 254 -7.05 7.27 12.01
C ARG A 254 -8.04 6.80 10.95
N MET A 255 -9.34 6.88 11.23
CA MET A 255 -10.39 6.58 10.27
C MET A 255 -10.33 7.54 9.06
N LEU A 256 -10.09 8.83 9.29
CA LEU A 256 -9.93 9.79 8.20
C LEU A 256 -8.69 9.48 7.34
N LYS A 257 -7.55 9.16 7.96
CA LYS A 257 -6.36 8.69 7.23
C LYS A 257 -6.67 7.43 6.41
N LEU A 258 -7.37 6.45 7.00
CA LEU A 258 -7.78 5.22 6.32
C LEU A 258 -8.67 5.49 5.11
N ALA A 259 -9.67 6.37 5.25
CA ALA A 259 -10.53 6.78 4.14
C ALA A 259 -9.71 7.42 3.00
N CYS A 260 -8.76 8.27 3.35
CA CYS A 260 -7.87 8.87 2.36
C CYS A 260 -7.02 7.83 1.64
N ILE A 261 -6.43 6.87 2.37
CA ILE A 261 -5.64 5.79 1.77
C ILE A 261 -6.51 4.96 0.83
N ALA A 262 -7.72 4.60 1.25
CA ALA A 262 -8.68 3.86 0.41
C ALA A 262 -8.97 4.59 -0.91
N ASP A 263 -9.19 5.91 -0.88
CA ASP A 263 -9.44 6.71 -2.10
C ASP A 263 -8.20 6.78 -3.02
N ILE A 264 -6.98 6.93 -2.46
CA ILE A 264 -5.72 6.88 -3.26
C ILE A 264 -5.57 5.51 -3.93
N MET A 265 -5.88 4.44 -3.19
CA MET A 265 -5.81 3.06 -3.68
C MET A 265 -6.99 2.66 -4.59
N ASN A 266 -7.87 3.61 -4.94
CA ASN A 266 -9.05 3.43 -5.80
C ASN A 266 -10.14 2.50 -5.22
N PHE A 267 -10.37 2.57 -3.90
CA PHE A 267 -11.54 2.00 -3.20
C PHE A 267 -12.50 3.11 -2.72
N PRO A 268 -13.13 3.86 -3.66
CA PRO A 268 -13.95 5.03 -3.31
C PRO A 268 -15.24 4.65 -2.57
N ASP A 269 -15.78 3.45 -2.77
CA ASP A 269 -16.92 2.95 -2.01
C ASP A 269 -16.59 2.78 -0.52
N TYR A 270 -15.42 2.21 -0.20
CA TYR A 270 -14.96 2.09 1.18
C TYR A 270 -14.58 3.45 1.79
N SER A 271 -13.93 4.33 1.02
CA SER A 271 -13.69 5.71 1.46
C SER A 271 -15.01 6.43 1.78
N LEU A 272 -16.04 6.28 0.93
CA LEU A 272 -17.35 6.88 1.16
C LEU A 272 -18.00 6.38 2.45
N GLU A 273 -17.95 5.07 2.70
CA GLU A 273 -18.50 4.47 3.90
C GLU A 273 -17.85 5.03 5.18
N ILE A 274 -16.51 5.15 5.20
CA ILE A 274 -15.80 5.70 6.35
C ILE A 274 -16.11 7.19 6.55
N LEU A 275 -16.15 7.99 5.47
CA LEU A 275 -16.47 9.42 5.55
C LEU A 275 -17.92 9.64 6.03
N GLU A 276 -18.86 8.81 5.57
CA GLU A 276 -20.23 8.82 6.07
C GLU A 276 -20.28 8.46 7.56
N TYR A 277 -19.61 7.39 7.97
CA TYR A 277 -19.54 6.96 9.36
C TYR A 277 -19.00 8.08 10.26
N LEU A 278 -17.90 8.72 9.85
CA LEU A 278 -17.33 9.84 10.58
C LEU A 278 -18.29 11.02 10.69
N THR A 279 -18.99 11.33 9.60
CA THR A 279 -19.98 12.42 9.56
C THR A 279 -21.12 12.16 10.54
N LEU A 280 -21.65 10.94 10.59
CA LEU A 280 -22.77 10.58 11.46
C LEU A 280 -22.37 10.53 12.94
N GLU A 281 -21.22 9.92 13.25
CA GLU A 281 -20.81 9.69 14.64
C GLU A 281 -20.07 10.87 15.26
N TYR A 282 -19.30 11.62 14.45
CA TYR A 282 -18.40 12.67 14.92
C TYR A 282 -18.67 14.05 14.30
N GLY A 283 -19.60 14.18 13.35
CA GLY A 283 -19.84 15.42 12.59
C GLY A 283 -20.41 16.61 13.38
N LYS A 284 -20.55 16.51 14.71
CA LYS A 284 -20.69 17.69 15.60
C LYS A 284 -19.39 18.48 15.68
N ASP A 285 -18.25 17.81 15.55
CA ASP A 285 -16.95 18.44 15.33
C ASP A 285 -16.81 18.74 13.84
N PRO A 286 -16.65 20.03 13.44
CA PRO A 286 -16.47 20.40 12.04
C PRO A 286 -15.29 19.71 11.35
N ASN A 287 -14.26 19.27 12.09
CA ASN A 287 -13.12 18.55 11.51
C ASN A 287 -13.48 17.13 11.03
N TYR A 288 -14.62 16.60 11.46
CA TYR A 288 -15.11 15.26 11.11
C TYR A 288 -16.50 15.27 10.46
N ASN A 289 -16.95 16.43 10.00
CA ASN A 289 -18.16 16.55 9.20
C ASN A 289 -17.78 16.62 7.71
N PHE A 290 -18.07 15.55 6.97
CA PHE A 290 -17.71 15.42 5.56
C PHE A 290 -18.93 15.47 4.63
N ALA A 291 -20.09 15.93 5.12
CA ALA A 291 -21.33 15.89 4.35
C ALA A 291 -21.21 16.62 3.01
N ASP A 292 -20.69 17.85 3.02
CA ASP A 292 -20.51 18.65 1.81
C ASP A 292 -19.44 18.04 0.88
N ASN A 293 -18.36 17.47 1.45
CA ASN A 293 -17.31 16.79 0.68
C ASN A 293 -17.82 15.53 -0.02
N ILE A 294 -18.67 14.75 0.65
CA ILE A 294 -19.33 13.57 0.08
C ILE A 294 -20.23 13.98 -1.08
N ILE A 295 -21.04 15.04 -0.92
CA ILE A 295 -21.93 15.52 -1.99
C ILE A 295 -21.12 16.00 -3.19
N GLU A 296 -20.07 16.81 -2.98
CA GLU A 296 -19.17 17.29 -4.06
C GLU A 296 -18.45 16.11 -4.76
N GLY A 297 -18.02 15.10 -3.99
CA GLY A 297 -17.46 13.86 -4.51
C GLY A 297 -18.41 13.14 -5.47
N LEU A 298 -19.65 12.90 -5.02
CA LEU A 298 -20.66 12.19 -5.80
C LEU A 298 -21.21 13.00 -6.99
N ALA A 299 -21.17 14.33 -6.91
CA ALA A 299 -21.58 15.23 -8.00
C ALA A 299 -20.69 15.10 -9.26
N GLN A 300 -19.51 14.48 -9.14
CA GLN A 300 -18.62 14.23 -10.27
C GLN A 300 -19.15 13.14 -11.21
N PHE A 301 -20.13 12.34 -10.79
CA PHE A 301 -20.72 11.26 -11.58
C PHE A 301 -22.01 11.73 -12.26
N PRO A 302 -22.01 11.91 -13.61
CA PRO A 302 -23.16 12.49 -14.31
C PRO A 302 -24.46 11.68 -14.16
N ASP A 303 -24.35 10.36 -14.04
CA ASP A 303 -25.50 9.49 -13.83
C ASP A 303 -26.16 9.74 -12.46
N LEU A 304 -25.36 9.92 -11.40
CA LEU A 304 -25.88 10.22 -10.05
C LEU A 304 -26.54 11.61 -10.00
N VAL A 305 -25.98 12.59 -10.71
CA VAL A 305 -26.56 13.93 -10.81
C VAL A 305 -27.89 13.89 -11.56
N ARG A 306 -27.96 13.20 -12.71
CA ARG A 306 -29.20 13.05 -13.49
C ARG A 306 -30.32 12.38 -12.68
N ASP A 307 -29.97 11.38 -11.88
CA ASP A 307 -30.92 10.62 -11.07
C ASP A 307 -31.25 11.35 -9.73
N GLY A 308 -30.60 12.49 -9.47
CA GLY A 308 -30.81 13.39 -8.34
C GLY A 308 -30.05 12.95 -7.09
N LEU A 309 -28.97 13.66 -6.75
CA LEU A 309 -28.10 13.36 -5.59
C LEU A 309 -28.88 13.26 -4.27
N SER A 310 -29.86 14.14 -4.07
CA SER A 310 -30.70 14.17 -2.85
C SER A 310 -31.55 12.90 -2.65
N SER A 311 -31.68 12.07 -3.69
CA SER A 311 -32.39 10.79 -3.64
C SER A 311 -31.53 9.65 -3.08
N LEU A 312 -30.19 9.79 -3.13
CA LEU A 312 -29.24 8.76 -2.73
C LEU A 312 -29.37 8.46 -1.22
N PRO A 313 -29.33 7.17 -0.81
CA PRO A 313 -29.43 6.79 0.60
C PRO A 313 -28.39 7.46 1.50
N VAL A 314 -27.13 7.50 1.07
CA VAL A 314 -26.02 8.15 1.80
C VAL A 314 -26.30 9.64 2.02
N ILE A 315 -26.72 10.36 0.98
CA ILE A 315 -27.04 11.78 1.04
C ILE A 315 -28.24 12.06 1.95
N LYS A 316 -29.23 11.16 1.99
CA LYS A 316 -30.37 11.28 2.92
C LYS A 316 -29.94 11.14 4.37
N ARG A 317 -28.99 10.25 4.69
CA ARG A 317 -28.53 10.02 6.07
C ARG A 317 -27.71 11.18 6.61
N ILE A 318 -26.86 11.78 5.78
CA ILE A 318 -25.98 12.89 6.17
C ILE A 318 -26.60 14.28 5.98
N ARG A 319 -27.86 14.37 5.51
CA ARG A 319 -28.50 15.65 5.13
C ARG A 319 -28.45 16.70 6.24
N ASP A 320 -28.71 16.31 7.48
CA ASP A 320 -28.76 17.24 8.61
C ASP A 320 -27.36 17.76 9.01
N HIS A 321 -26.29 17.18 8.46
CA HIS A 321 -24.91 17.60 8.64
C HIS A 321 -24.39 18.52 7.51
N ALA A 322 -25.08 18.56 6.37
CA ALA A 322 -24.65 19.40 5.24
C ALA A 322 -24.84 20.89 5.54
N THR A 323 -23.82 21.70 5.24
CA THR A 323 -23.88 23.14 5.48
C THR A 323 -24.22 23.91 4.21
N ASN A 324 -23.98 23.32 3.04
CA ASN A 324 -24.28 23.91 1.75
C ASN A 324 -25.47 23.23 1.07
N LEU A 325 -26.67 23.78 1.32
CA LEU A 325 -27.92 23.26 0.76
C LEU A 325 -28.02 23.39 -0.76
N ASP A 326 -27.20 24.23 -1.39
CA ASP A 326 -27.18 24.40 -2.85
C ASP A 326 -26.60 23.16 -3.55
N LEU A 327 -25.81 22.34 -2.85
CA LEU A 327 -25.20 21.11 -3.39
C LEU A 327 -26.21 19.97 -3.64
N PHE A 328 -27.44 20.09 -3.14
CA PHE A 328 -28.49 19.10 -3.36
C PHE A 328 -29.30 19.33 -4.65
N SER A 329 -29.04 20.45 -5.33
CA SER A 329 -29.84 20.98 -6.46
C SER A 329 -29.52 20.32 -7.79
#